data_AF-A0A8H3J3Q0-F1
#
_entry.id   AF-A0A8H3J3Q0-F1
#
_cell.length_a   1.000
_cell.length_b   1.000
_cell.length_c   1.000
_cell.angle_alpha   90.00
_cell.angle_beta   90.00
_cell.angle_gamma   90.00
#
_symmetry.space_group_name_H-M   'P 1'
#
loop_
_entity.id
_entity.type
_entity.pdbx_description
1 polymer ?
#
loop_
_entity_poly.entity_id
_entity_poly.type
_entity_poly.pdbx_seq_one_letter_code
_entity_poly.pdbx_strand_id
1 'polypeptide(L)'
;MTIPTYAPNVSVNQPRYTFRLLTTTGSDTLANSGTGNPVHNTTGLLRSAFRPSDDACTYPLLIPASMMLAYHLNATAALLAAIRTTTSLSLAAETTALSASIAVPITDHAIVSDALSDPVLRSKYDCKLHGSIWL
;
A
#
# COMPACT_ATOMS: atom_id res chain seq x y z
N MET A 1 4.12 2.01 -9.95
CA MET A 1 3.19 1.24 -9.08
C MET A 1 1.78 1.79 -9.30
N THR A 2 1.36 1.79 -10.57
CA THR A 2 0.50 2.84 -11.16
C THR A 2 -0.47 2.25 -12.18
N ILE A 3 -0.76 0.95 -12.07
CA ILE A 3 -1.72 0.28 -12.94
C ILE A 3 -2.99 0.10 -12.09
N PRO A 4 -4.12 0.74 -12.46
CA PRO A 4 -5.39 0.54 -11.77
C PRO A 4 -5.84 -0.91 -11.97
N THR A 5 -6.66 -1.43 -11.06
CA THR A 5 -7.18 -2.81 -11.23
C THR A 5 -8.02 -2.96 -12.50
N TYR A 6 -8.79 -1.93 -12.86
CA TYR A 6 -9.62 -1.94 -14.06
C TYR A 6 -9.10 -0.95 -15.12
N ALA A 7 -9.08 -1.40 -16.36
CA ALA A 7 -8.89 -0.53 -17.52
C ALA A 7 -10.18 0.27 -17.82
N PRO A 8 -10.13 1.32 -18.65
CA PRO A 8 -11.31 2.09 -19.05
C PRO A 8 -12.42 1.25 -19.72
N ASN A 9 -12.05 0.12 -20.31
CA ASN A 9 -12.99 -0.84 -20.89
C ASN A 9 -13.54 -1.87 -19.87
N VAL A 10 -13.33 -1.62 -18.56
CA VAL A 10 -13.79 -2.46 -17.44
C VAL A 10 -13.09 -3.83 -17.36
N SER A 11 -12.14 -4.13 -18.25
CA SER A 11 -11.32 -5.34 -18.12
C SER A 11 -10.36 -5.23 -16.95
N VAL A 12 -10.04 -6.38 -16.32
CA VAL A 12 -9.07 -6.45 -15.24
C VAL A 12 -7.66 -6.35 -15.83
N ASN A 13 -6.92 -5.32 -15.45
CA ASN A 13 -5.50 -5.20 -15.78
C ASN A 13 -4.71 -6.31 -15.08
N GLN A 14 -3.75 -6.89 -15.78
CA GLN A 14 -2.90 -7.94 -15.21
C GLN A 14 -1.74 -7.34 -14.42
N PRO A 15 -1.71 -7.48 -13.08
CA PRO A 15 -0.56 -7.07 -12.28
C PRO A 15 0.61 -8.04 -12.48
N ARG A 16 1.83 -7.59 -12.17
CA ARG A 16 3.02 -8.47 -12.20
C ARG A 16 2.99 -9.59 -11.16
N TYR A 17 2.21 -9.42 -10.10
CA TYR A 17 2.02 -10.41 -9.04
C TYR A 17 0.54 -10.83 -8.98
N THR A 18 0.31 -12.12 -9.10
CA THR A 18 -1.01 -12.76 -8.94
C THR A 18 -0.89 -13.96 -8.03
N PHE A 19 -1.90 -14.19 -7.19
CA PHE A 19 -1.90 -15.34 -6.28
C PHE A 19 -3.28 -15.99 -6.21
N ARG A 20 -3.32 -17.31 -6.29
CA ARG A 20 -4.54 -18.11 -6.12
C ARG A 20 -4.21 -19.38 -5.36
N LEU A 21 -5.01 -19.68 -4.37
CA LEU A 21 -4.99 -20.96 -3.68
C LEU A 21 -6.32 -21.70 -3.91
N LEU A 22 -6.25 -23.02 -4.02
CA LEU A 22 -7.44 -23.88 -3.96
C LEU A 22 -7.76 -24.15 -2.49
N THR A 23 -8.78 -23.46 -1.98
CA THR A 23 -9.13 -23.42 -0.57
C THR A 23 -10.62 -23.11 -0.43
N THR A 24 -11.22 -23.50 0.69
CA THR A 24 -12.59 -23.13 1.07
C THR A 24 -12.64 -21.82 1.85
N THR A 25 -11.50 -21.32 2.33
CA THR A 25 -11.40 -20.08 3.10
C THR A 25 -11.20 -18.88 2.17
N GLY A 26 -12.11 -17.89 2.23
CA GLY A 26 -12.06 -16.72 1.35
C GLY A 26 -10.85 -15.80 1.57
N SER A 27 -10.28 -15.77 2.78
CA SER A 27 -9.10 -14.94 3.08
C SER A 27 -7.78 -15.54 2.59
N ASP A 28 -7.75 -16.82 2.23
CA ASP A 28 -6.52 -17.49 1.78
C ASP A 28 -6.25 -17.31 0.28
N THR A 29 -7.10 -16.58 -0.44
CA THR A 29 -7.00 -16.41 -1.90
C THR A 29 -7.42 -15.01 -2.33
N LEU A 30 -6.95 -14.56 -3.49
CA LEU A 30 -7.23 -13.22 -3.98
C LEU A 30 -8.41 -13.20 -4.98
N ALA A 31 -9.25 -12.18 -4.87
CA ALA A 31 -10.34 -11.91 -5.81
C ALA A 31 -9.83 -11.61 -7.24
N ASN A 32 -10.76 -11.43 -8.19
CA ASN A 32 -10.46 -11.10 -9.59
C ASN A 32 -9.44 -12.05 -10.21
N SER A 33 -9.67 -13.36 -10.07
CA SER A 33 -8.79 -14.43 -10.58
C SER A 33 -7.34 -14.28 -10.13
N GLY A 34 -7.13 -13.89 -8.87
CA GLY A 34 -5.81 -13.79 -8.27
C GLY A 34 -5.16 -12.41 -8.35
N THR A 35 -5.84 -11.43 -8.95
CA THR A 35 -5.31 -10.05 -9.07
C THR A 35 -5.66 -9.18 -7.87
N GLY A 36 -6.57 -9.60 -6.99
CA GLY A 36 -6.99 -8.90 -5.78
C GLY A 36 -8.09 -7.88 -5.99
N ASN A 37 -8.54 -7.25 -4.90
CA ASN A 37 -9.62 -6.27 -4.93
C ASN A 37 -9.25 -4.98 -5.69
N PRO A 38 -10.25 -4.20 -6.13
CA PRO A 38 -10.05 -3.00 -6.94
C PRO A 38 -9.23 -1.92 -6.25
N VAL A 39 -8.36 -1.26 -7.01
CA VAL A 39 -7.52 -0.13 -6.59
C VAL A 39 -7.57 0.95 -7.65
N HIS A 40 -7.78 2.20 -7.21
CA HIS A 40 -7.68 3.37 -8.07
C HIS A 40 -6.22 3.74 -8.34
N ASN A 41 -5.93 4.12 -9.58
CA ASN A 41 -4.59 4.58 -9.95
C ASN A 41 -4.49 6.07 -9.66
N THR A 42 -3.90 6.42 -8.51
CA THR A 42 -3.37 7.76 -8.15
C THR A 42 -2.98 7.85 -6.68
N THR A 43 -3.28 6.85 -5.86
CA THR A 43 -3.17 7.00 -4.40
C THR A 43 -1.74 7.13 -3.89
N GLY A 44 -0.71 6.82 -4.69
CA GLY A 44 0.69 6.83 -4.26
C GLY A 44 1.05 5.82 -3.15
N LEU A 45 0.05 5.10 -2.63
CA LEU A 45 0.18 4.08 -1.61
C LEU A 45 0.61 2.74 -2.21
N LEU A 46 1.28 1.93 -1.40
CA LEU A 46 1.74 0.61 -1.81
C LEU A 46 0.58 -0.38 -1.76
N ARG A 47 0.59 -1.31 -2.72
CA ARG A 47 -0.35 -2.42 -2.76
C ARG A 47 0.19 -3.61 -1.97
N SER A 48 -0.53 -4.04 -0.93
CA SER A 48 -0.31 -5.32 -0.25
C SER A 48 -1.44 -6.28 -0.55
N ALA A 49 -1.11 -7.49 -1.01
CA ALA A 49 -2.08 -8.54 -1.26
C ALA A 49 -2.61 -9.16 0.04
N PHE A 50 -1.74 -9.30 1.04
CA PHE A 50 -2.02 -9.95 2.32
C PHE A 50 -1.65 -9.03 3.48
N ARG A 51 -2.30 -9.27 4.62
CA ARG A 51 -1.95 -8.69 5.91
C ARG A 51 -0.84 -9.51 6.56
N PRO A 52 -0.17 -9.01 7.62
CA PRO A 52 0.77 -9.83 8.40
C PRO A 52 0.16 -11.08 9.05
N SER A 53 -1.18 -11.19 9.09
CA SER A 53 -1.90 -12.41 9.52
C SER A 53 -2.05 -13.46 8.42
N ASP A 54 -1.50 -13.22 7.23
CA ASP A 54 -1.67 -14.01 6.02
C ASP A 54 -3.10 -14.01 5.42
N ASP A 55 -4.00 -13.17 5.95
CA ASP A 55 -5.32 -12.94 5.35
C ASP A 55 -5.25 -11.96 4.17
N ALA A 56 -6.00 -12.24 3.09
CA ALA A 56 -6.16 -11.35 1.95
C ALA A 56 -6.71 -9.98 2.40
N CYS A 57 -6.05 -8.91 1.95
CA CYS A 57 -6.48 -7.55 2.23
C CYS A 57 -7.84 -7.26 1.60
N THR A 58 -8.77 -6.67 2.38
CA THR A 58 -10.06 -6.24 1.83
C THR A 58 -9.85 -5.02 0.94
N TYR A 59 -9.09 -4.04 1.43
CA TYR A 59 -8.55 -2.95 0.62
C TYR A 59 -7.04 -3.13 0.57
N PRO A 60 -6.45 -3.34 -0.62
CA PRO A 60 -5.05 -3.73 -0.70
C PRO A 60 -4.09 -2.54 -0.53
N LEU A 61 -4.54 -1.39 -0.02
CA LEU A 61 -3.72 -0.21 0.29
C LEU A 61 -3.40 -0.16 1.79
N LEU A 62 -2.62 -1.14 2.26
CA LEU A 62 -2.38 -1.36 3.68
C LEU A 62 -1.51 -0.23 4.29
N ILE A 63 -2.14 0.67 5.05
CA ILE A 63 -1.48 1.83 5.66
C ILE A 63 -0.35 1.44 6.62
N PRO A 64 -0.53 0.51 7.58
CA PRO A 64 0.57 0.15 8.50
C PRO A 64 1.81 -0.37 7.77
N ALA A 65 1.63 -1.18 6.72
CA ALA A 65 2.73 -1.67 5.91
C ALA A 65 3.41 -0.55 5.11
N SER A 66 2.64 0.41 4.61
CA SER A 66 3.19 1.58 3.90
C SER A 66 4.00 2.48 4.84
N MET A 67 3.51 2.72 6.07
CA MET A 67 4.22 3.46 7.11
C MET A 67 5.52 2.75 7.51
N MET A 68 5.45 1.44 7.73
CA MET A 68 6.61 0.62 8.07
C MET A 68 7.67 0.66 6.95
N LEU A 69 7.26 0.57 5.68
CA LEU A 69 8.18 0.67 4.56
C LEU A 69 8.85 2.05 4.49
N ALA A 70 8.09 3.13 4.60
CA ALA A 70 8.64 4.49 4.60
C ALA A 70 9.67 4.69 5.73
N TYR A 71 9.36 4.21 6.93
CA TYR A 71 10.27 4.27 8.09
C TYR A 71 11.58 3.51 7.83
N HIS A 72 11.48 2.25 7.38
CA HIS A 72 12.67 1.45 7.13
C HIS A 72 13.50 1.96 5.94
N LEU A 73 12.88 2.49 4.89
CA LEU A 73 13.59 3.13 3.78
C LEU A 73 14.39 4.36 4.26
N ASN A 74 13.85 5.16 5.18
CA ASN A 74 14.58 6.29 5.73
C ASN A 74 15.78 5.84 6.58
N ALA A 75 15.60 4.77 7.38
CA ALA A 75 16.70 4.18 8.14
C ALA A 75 17.79 3.58 7.23
N THR A 76 17.41 2.90 6.14
CA THR A 76 18.39 2.34 5.18
C THR A 76 19.11 3.45 4.41
N ALA A 77 18.44 4.54 4.06
CA ALA A 77 19.07 5.70 3.42
C ALA A 77 20.18 6.30 4.30
N ALA A 78 19.95 6.40 5.62
CA ALA A 78 20.97 6.88 6.56
C ALA A 78 22.19 5.94 6.62
N LEU A 79 21.96 4.62 6.63
CA LEU A 79 23.04 3.63 6.58
C LEU A 79 23.83 3.70 5.27
N LEU A 80 23.15 3.83 4.14
CA LEU A 80 23.79 3.98 2.83
C LEU A 80 24.65 5.25 2.78
N ALA A 81 24.16 6.38 3.30
CA ALA A 81 24.94 7.61 3.36
C ALA A 81 26.20 7.49 4.22
N ALA A 82 26.18 6.65 5.27
CA ALA A 82 27.33 6.43 6.14
C ALA A 82 28.50 5.69 5.46
N ILE A 83 28.24 4.93 4.38
CA ILE A 83 29.25 4.18 3.62
C ILE A 83 30.16 5.11 2.79
N ARG A 84 29.68 6.28 2.37
CA ARG A 84 30.45 7.35 1.70
C ARG A 84 31.15 6.98 0.37
N THR A 85 30.63 5.99 -0.36
CA THR A 85 31.00 5.79 -1.78
C THR A 85 30.02 6.51 -2.70
N THR A 86 30.44 6.86 -3.92
CA THR A 86 29.58 7.50 -4.92
C THR A 86 28.27 6.75 -5.13
N THR A 87 28.34 5.42 -5.28
CA THR A 87 27.17 4.55 -5.45
C THR A 87 26.28 4.53 -4.20
N SER A 88 26.87 4.49 -3.00
CA SER A 88 26.07 4.49 -1.77
C SER A 88 25.33 5.82 -1.55
N LEU A 89 25.94 6.94 -1.93
CA LEU A 89 25.34 8.26 -1.82
C LEU A 89 24.22 8.46 -2.84
N SER A 90 24.39 7.99 -4.08
CA SER A 90 23.30 8.01 -5.07
C SER A 90 22.12 7.15 -4.63
N LEU A 91 22.41 5.93 -4.13
CA LEU A 91 21.37 5.03 -3.66
C LEU A 91 20.67 5.55 -2.39
N ALA A 92 21.39 6.24 -1.50
CA ALA A 92 20.79 6.91 -0.35
C ALA A 92 19.79 7.99 -0.79
N ALA A 93 20.13 8.80 -1.80
CA ALA A 93 19.24 9.82 -2.34
C ALA A 93 17.98 9.20 -2.97
N GLU A 94 18.13 8.14 -3.78
CA GLU A 94 17.00 7.40 -4.37
C GLU A 94 16.10 6.78 -3.30
N THR A 95 16.69 6.17 -2.27
CA THR A 95 15.96 5.54 -1.16
C THR A 95 15.19 6.59 -0.34
N THR A 96 15.79 7.76 -0.12
CA THR A 96 15.13 8.89 0.55
C THR A 96 13.94 9.40 -0.27
N ALA A 97 14.12 9.56 -1.58
CA ALA A 97 13.05 9.97 -2.48
C ALA A 97 11.90 8.94 -2.51
N LEU A 98 12.23 7.64 -2.51
CA LEU A 98 11.23 6.58 -2.44
C LEU A 98 10.45 6.61 -1.13
N SER A 99 11.14 6.77 0.01
CA SER A 99 10.49 6.93 1.32
C SER A 99 9.51 8.10 1.34
N ALA A 100 9.93 9.27 0.83
CA ALA A 100 9.07 10.45 0.74
C ALA A 100 7.85 10.22 -0.17
N SER A 101 8.02 9.53 -1.30
CA SER A 101 6.92 9.22 -2.22
C SER A 101 5.83 8.33 -1.61
N ILE A 102 6.17 7.55 -0.57
CA ILE A 102 5.24 6.70 0.17
C ILE A 102 4.67 7.45 1.38
N ALA A 103 5.47 8.28 2.06
CA ALA A 103 5.06 8.98 3.27
C ALA A 103 4.01 10.07 3.00
N VAL A 104 4.14 10.84 1.91
CA VAL A 104 3.22 11.94 1.57
C VAL A 104 1.78 11.44 1.36
N PRO A 105 1.51 10.41 0.55
CA PRO A 105 0.13 9.96 0.35
C PRO A 105 -0.51 9.31 1.58
N ILE A 106 0.29 8.86 2.57
CA ILE A 106 -0.24 8.34 3.83
C ILE A 106 -0.96 9.45 4.59
N THR A 107 -0.39 10.66 4.68
CA THR A 107 -1.06 11.76 5.37
C THR A 107 -2.32 12.21 4.65
N ASP A 108 -2.33 12.14 3.33
CA ASP A 108 -3.45 12.60 2.50
C ASP A 108 -4.64 11.62 2.52
N HIS A 109 -4.37 10.32 2.60
CA HIS A 109 -5.40 9.28 2.46
C HIS A 109 -5.72 8.52 3.76
N ALA A 110 -4.81 8.49 4.75
CA ALA A 110 -4.98 7.64 5.95
C ALA A 110 -5.56 8.36 7.17
N ILE A 111 -5.81 9.67 7.09
CA ILE A 111 -6.39 10.45 8.19
C ILE A 111 -7.88 10.64 7.90
N VAL A 112 -8.72 10.14 8.81
CA VAL A 112 -10.17 10.32 8.74
C VAL A 112 -10.61 11.00 10.04
N SER A 113 -11.23 12.17 9.92
CA SER A 113 -11.86 12.86 11.05
C SER A 113 -13.16 12.15 11.43
N ASP A 114 -13.28 11.75 12.70
CA ASP A 114 -14.54 11.28 13.28
C ASP A 114 -15.21 12.45 14.02
N ALA A 115 -16.54 12.54 13.98
CA ALA A 115 -17.29 13.61 14.65
C ALA A 115 -17.31 13.45 16.19
N LEU A 116 -16.91 12.28 16.70
CA LEU A 116 -16.98 11.91 18.12
C LEU A 116 -15.61 11.71 18.79
N SER A 117 -14.49 11.83 18.07
CA SER A 117 -13.15 11.68 18.63
C SER A 117 -12.11 12.55 17.91
N ASP A 118 -11.00 12.85 18.59
CA ASP A 118 -9.81 13.46 17.98
C ASP A 118 -9.39 12.71 16.71
N PRO A 119 -8.70 13.38 15.75
CA PRO A 119 -8.27 12.75 14.50
C PRO A 119 -7.38 11.53 14.79
N VAL A 120 -7.93 10.34 14.55
CA VAL A 120 -7.23 9.06 14.66
C VAL A 120 -6.75 8.68 13.26
N LEU A 121 -5.54 8.12 13.18
CA LEU A 121 -5.09 7.40 11.98
C LEU A 121 -6.01 6.20 11.76
N ARG A 122 -7.04 6.40 10.95
CA ARG A 122 -7.97 5.37 10.53
C ARG A 122 -7.72 5.14 9.06
N SER A 123 -7.10 4.00 8.80
CA SER A 123 -7.09 3.46 7.46
C SER A 123 -8.54 3.16 7.06
N LYS A 124 -9.16 4.06 6.29
CA LYS A 124 -10.28 3.70 5.41
C LYS A 124 -9.90 2.55 4.45
N TYR A 125 -8.59 2.30 4.35
CA TYR A 125 -7.87 1.37 3.51
C TYR A 125 -7.38 0.11 4.28
N ASP A 126 -8.18 -0.35 5.26
CA ASP A 126 -8.12 -1.63 5.99
C ASP A 126 -7.72 -1.55 7.49
N CYS A 127 -8.72 -1.23 8.31
CA CYS A 127 -9.09 -1.89 9.58
C CYS A 127 -10.62 -1.71 9.71
N LYS A 128 -11.37 -2.76 10.05
CA LYS A 128 -12.84 -2.70 10.22
C LYS A 128 -13.26 -1.41 10.95
N LEU A 129 -13.98 -0.53 10.27
CA LEU A 129 -15.09 0.29 10.79
C LEU A 129 -15.67 1.14 9.64
N HIS A 130 -16.99 1.17 9.63
CA HIS A 130 -17.92 1.75 8.67
C HIS A 130 -17.56 3.14 8.13
N GLY A 131 -17.79 3.37 6.83
CA GLY A 131 -17.81 4.70 6.24
C GLY A 131 -17.41 4.73 4.76
N SER A 132 -18.41 4.62 3.90
CA SER A 132 -18.48 4.95 2.47
C SER A 132 -17.32 5.76 1.84
N ILE A 133 -16.66 5.21 0.82
CA ILE A 133 -16.47 5.89 -0.48
C ILE A 133 -16.30 4.83 -1.58
N TRP A 134 -17.40 4.57 -2.26
CA TRP A 134 -17.39 4.11 -3.65
C TRP A 134 -17.69 5.39 -4.44
N LEU A 135 -16.78 5.73 -5.36
CA LEU A 135 -16.96 6.52 -6.60
C LEU A 135 -15.57 7.00 -7.05
#